data_AF-A0A3A1QPY2-F1
#
_entry.id   AF-A0A3A1QPY2-F1
#
_cell.length_a   1.000
_cell.length_b   1.000
_cell.length_c   1.000
_cell.angle_alpha   90.00
_cell.angle_beta   90.00
_cell.angle_gamma   90.00
#
_symmetry.space_group_name_H-M   'P 1'
#
loop_
_entity.id
_entity.type
_entity.pdbx_description
1 polymer ?
#
loop_
_entity_poly.entity_id
_entity_poly.type
_entity_poly.pdbx_seq_one_letter_code
_entity_poly.pdbx_strand_id
1 'polypeptide(L)'
;MSKRSYSAEEKYEILKELDENYSTYDLESKYNVHHSTILDWKHKYDRHGLEGLKESSTWKKYSKELKLAAIRDCLSGKYSIREVARLYEISDASVLRGWIKKYNSHRDLKDTSKGRTSSMTKGRKTTWDERVQIVLDCLGNGKDYQEAANTYNVSYQQVYQWVKKYEDGGDEALKDKRGHNKEEAKLTPEEKIKLEMKKLERDNERLRAENLFFKKVRGDRKEAKLSQIRFEDKYVAIQELYQNEGLSVSLLCEIAGIARSAYYKWLNRTPSSRELLNEEIIKEMKILHEKVDGIFGYRQMTLHMNRKFEEELNHKRIYRLMKVAGLRSVIRVKKKQYKRSTPQHVAENILDREFTAEKPNEKWVTDVTEFKYGQSKKAYLSAIRDLYDGSIVSYVLGHSNNNQLVFKTLDQATVLLDGEHPLIHSDRGFQYTSKGFKRKIDAAKMTQSMSRVGRCIDNGPMESFWGTLKCEKYYLHQYKTFEELSLAIGEYIHFYNYDRYQKRLNGLSPMEYRAKAA
;
A
#
# COMPACT_ATOMS: atom_id res chain seq x y z
N MET A 1 -5.74 23.78 7.37
CA MET A 1 -4.81 24.82 7.84
C MET A 1 -5.39 25.47 9.08
N SER A 2 -4.64 25.46 10.19
CA SER A 2 -5.06 26.08 11.46
C SER A 2 -5.28 27.58 11.23
N LYS A 3 -6.49 28.10 11.51
CA LYS A 3 -6.76 29.54 11.44
C LYS A 3 -6.03 30.19 12.62
N ARG A 4 -4.92 30.87 12.35
CA ARG A 4 -4.30 31.79 13.30
C ARG A 4 -5.35 32.85 13.67
N SER A 5 -5.65 33.01 14.95
CA SER A 5 -6.49 34.12 15.44
C SER A 5 -5.57 35.33 15.65
N TYR A 6 -6.06 36.52 15.29
CA TYR A 6 -5.37 37.79 15.46
C TYR A 6 -6.09 38.61 16.53
N SER A 7 -5.35 39.05 17.54
CA SER A 7 -5.79 40.00 18.56
C SER A 7 -6.19 41.35 17.95
N ALA A 8 -6.87 42.20 18.71
CA ALA A 8 -7.27 43.52 18.24
C ALA A 8 -6.04 44.41 17.95
N GLU A 9 -5.01 44.26 18.77
CA GLU A 9 -3.72 44.94 18.66
C GLU A 9 -2.95 44.46 17.43
N GLU A 10 -2.85 43.15 17.18
CA GLU A 10 -2.22 42.62 15.96
C GLU A 10 -2.95 43.08 14.69
N LYS A 11 -4.29 43.14 14.70
CA LYS A 11 -5.06 43.67 13.57
C LYS A 11 -4.76 45.15 13.33
N TYR A 12 -4.60 45.94 14.40
CA TYR A 12 -4.30 47.35 14.30
C TYR A 12 -2.90 47.60 13.71
N GLU A 13 -1.88 46.86 14.14
CA GLU A 13 -0.53 46.95 13.56
C GLU A 13 -0.52 46.59 12.07
N ILE A 14 -1.27 45.57 11.65
CA ILE A 14 -1.42 45.20 10.24
C ILE A 14 -2.08 46.34 9.44
N LEU A 15 -3.06 47.03 10.02
CA LEU A 15 -3.72 48.17 9.37
C LEU A 15 -2.84 49.41 9.29
N LYS A 16 -1.93 49.62 10.26
CA LYS A 16 -0.98 50.73 10.23
C LYS A 16 0.00 50.60 9.05
N GLU A 17 0.47 49.38 8.78
CA GLU A 17 1.33 49.11 7.62
C GLU A 17 0.63 49.33 6.27
N LEU A 18 -0.70 49.21 6.23
CA LEU A 18 -1.51 49.52 5.04
C LEU A 18 -1.44 51.02 4.70
N ASP A 19 -1.37 51.89 5.70
CA ASP A 19 -1.31 53.34 5.51
C ASP A 19 0.14 53.83 5.27
N GLU A 20 1.15 53.02 5.59
CA GLU A 20 2.56 53.44 5.58
C GLU A 20 3.39 53.01 4.37
N ASN A 21 2.95 52.06 3.50
CA ASN A 21 3.47 51.82 2.12
C ASN A 21 3.05 50.47 1.47
N TYR A 22 2.20 49.64 2.11
CA TYR A 22 1.82 48.32 1.56
C TYR A 22 0.41 48.32 0.96
N SER A 23 0.21 47.60 -0.15
CA SER A 23 -1.14 47.29 -0.62
C SER A 23 -1.75 46.15 0.19
N THR A 24 -3.08 45.98 0.10
CA THR A 24 -3.78 44.86 0.77
C THR A 24 -3.32 43.49 0.27
N TYR A 25 -2.79 43.39 -0.96
CA TYR A 25 -2.22 42.16 -1.53
C TYR A 25 -0.81 41.85 -0.98
N ASP A 26 -0.02 42.89 -0.69
CA ASP A 26 1.30 42.72 -0.07
C ASP A 26 1.16 42.20 1.37
N LEU A 27 0.19 42.75 2.11
CA LEU A 27 -0.12 42.32 3.46
C LEU A 27 -0.73 40.90 3.50
N GLU A 28 -1.45 40.49 2.46
CA GLU A 28 -1.92 39.09 2.34
C GLU A 28 -0.75 38.11 2.29
N SER A 29 0.28 38.43 1.49
CA SER A 29 1.47 37.58 1.40
C SER A 29 2.31 37.62 2.69
N LYS A 30 2.42 38.80 3.32
CA LYS A 30 3.23 39.01 4.53
C LYS A 30 2.62 38.37 5.77
N TYR A 31 1.31 38.51 5.98
CA TYR A 31 0.63 38.06 7.20
C TYR A 31 -0.20 36.80 7.03
N ASN A 32 -0.33 36.28 5.80
CA ASN A 32 -1.21 35.16 5.46
C ASN A 32 -2.68 35.42 5.85
N VAL A 33 -3.11 36.67 5.66
CA VAL A 33 -4.50 37.12 5.87
C VAL A 33 -5.05 37.60 4.54
N HIS A 34 -6.09 36.94 4.02
CA HIS A 34 -6.68 37.28 2.74
C HIS A 34 -7.02 38.80 2.64
N HIS A 35 -6.66 39.48 1.55
CA HIS A 35 -6.80 40.94 1.36
C HIS A 35 -8.19 41.47 1.73
N SER A 36 -9.25 40.73 1.36
CA SER A 36 -10.63 41.11 1.71
C SER A 36 -10.95 41.11 3.22
N THR A 37 -10.26 40.31 4.03
CA THR A 37 -10.36 40.34 5.50
C THR A 37 -9.66 41.56 6.07
N ILE A 38 -8.52 41.95 5.49
CA ILE A 38 -7.79 43.19 5.86
C ILE A 38 -8.66 44.42 5.55
N LEU A 39 -9.34 44.46 4.40
CA LEU A 39 -10.31 45.51 4.06
C LEU A 39 -11.49 45.59 5.05
N ASP A 40 -12.01 44.44 5.49
CA ASP A 40 -13.09 44.41 6.48
C ASP A 40 -12.60 44.85 7.88
N TRP A 41 -11.34 44.60 8.24
CA TRP A 41 -10.73 45.19 9.44
C TRP A 41 -10.59 46.70 9.31
N LYS A 42 -10.09 47.23 8.17
CA LYS A 42 -9.96 48.67 7.93
C LYS A 42 -11.30 49.37 8.11
N HIS A 43 -12.36 48.87 7.48
CA HIS A 43 -13.70 49.44 7.61
C HIS A 43 -14.25 49.43 9.05
N LYS A 44 -13.97 48.37 9.82
CA LYS A 44 -14.39 48.29 11.23
C LYS A 44 -13.61 49.29 12.09
N TYR A 45 -12.31 49.45 11.81
CA TYR A 45 -11.46 50.42 12.47
C TYR A 45 -11.89 51.86 12.15
N ASP A 46 -12.12 52.19 10.87
CA ASP A 46 -12.56 53.53 10.44
C ASP A 46 -13.88 53.97 11.10
N ARG A 47 -14.79 53.01 11.36
CA ARG A 47 -16.13 53.26 11.92
C ARG A 47 -16.19 53.23 13.44
N HIS A 48 -15.41 52.35 14.09
CA HIS A 48 -15.56 52.04 15.52
C HIS A 48 -14.23 52.08 16.29
N GLY A 49 -13.13 52.51 15.64
CA GLY A 49 -11.80 52.51 16.21
C GLY A 49 -11.30 51.11 16.60
N LEU A 50 -10.41 51.06 17.58
CA LEU A 50 -9.82 49.81 18.07
C LEU A 50 -10.87 48.80 18.59
N GLU A 51 -11.97 49.29 19.15
CA GLU A 51 -13.09 48.45 19.64
C GLU A 51 -13.75 47.65 18.50
N GLY A 52 -13.76 48.17 17.28
CA GLY A 52 -14.27 47.48 16.09
C GLY A 52 -13.47 46.24 15.68
N LEU A 53 -12.21 46.14 16.11
CA LEU A 53 -11.31 45.03 15.77
C LEU A 53 -11.39 43.85 16.77
N LYS A 54 -12.02 44.06 17.94
CA LYS A 54 -12.24 43.02 18.94
C LYS A 54 -13.20 41.96 18.44
N GLU A 55 -12.98 40.72 18.85
CA GLU A 55 -13.92 39.63 18.57
C GLU A 55 -15.20 39.83 19.39
N SER A 56 -16.36 39.82 18.72
CA SER A 56 -17.65 39.91 19.41
C SER A 56 -17.95 38.61 20.13
N SER A 57 -18.06 38.64 21.45
CA SER A 57 -18.45 37.51 22.30
C SER A 57 -19.96 37.29 22.35
N THR A 58 -20.75 38.20 21.78
CA THR A 58 -22.22 38.14 21.77
C THR A 58 -22.77 38.14 20.35
N TRP A 59 -23.96 37.55 20.16
CA TRP A 59 -24.64 37.61 18.86
C TRP A 59 -25.33 38.97 18.68
N LYS A 60 -25.20 39.60 17.51
CA LYS A 60 -25.98 40.80 17.14
C LYS A 60 -27.42 40.42 16.82
N LYS A 61 -28.39 41.14 17.40
CA LYS A 61 -29.82 40.97 17.10
C LYS A 61 -30.20 41.76 15.86
N TYR A 62 -31.06 41.17 15.03
CA TYR A 62 -31.59 41.82 13.84
C TYR A 62 -33.10 41.58 13.79
N SER A 63 -33.87 42.65 13.63
CA SER A 63 -35.32 42.57 13.43
C SER A 63 -35.65 41.99 12.06
N LYS A 64 -36.87 41.45 11.91
CA LYS A 64 -37.41 40.99 10.63
C LYS A 64 -37.37 42.10 9.57
N GLU A 65 -37.73 43.32 9.96
CA GLU A 65 -37.82 44.48 9.07
C GLU A 65 -36.44 44.84 8.50
N LEU A 66 -35.41 44.86 9.35
CA LEU A 66 -34.03 45.13 8.94
C LEU A 66 -33.51 44.05 7.98
N LYS A 67 -33.80 42.77 8.27
CA LYS A 67 -33.42 41.65 7.39
C LYS A 67 -34.02 41.80 6.00
N LEU A 68 -35.31 42.17 5.92
CA LEU A 68 -36.02 42.35 4.66
C LEU A 68 -35.51 43.58 3.89
N ALA A 69 -35.25 44.70 4.58
CA ALA A 69 -34.67 45.90 3.96
C ALA A 69 -33.30 45.61 3.34
N ALA A 70 -32.41 44.95 4.08
CA ALA A 70 -31.09 44.56 3.58
C ALA A 70 -31.18 43.60 2.37
N ILE A 71 -32.12 42.65 2.36
CA ILE A 71 -32.33 41.77 1.21
C ILE A 71 -32.81 42.55 -0.02
N ARG A 72 -33.76 43.49 0.15
CA ARG A 72 -34.28 44.30 -0.95
C ARG A 72 -33.19 45.14 -1.60
N ASP A 73 -32.33 45.77 -0.79
CA ASP A 73 -31.21 46.56 -1.31
C ASP A 73 -30.18 45.69 -2.04
N CYS A 74 -29.95 44.47 -1.56
CA CYS A 74 -29.11 43.51 -2.26
C CYS A 74 -29.73 43.04 -3.59
N LEU A 75 -31.06 42.84 -3.63
CA LEU A 75 -31.78 42.44 -4.85
C LEU A 75 -31.97 43.59 -5.84
N SER A 76 -31.85 44.84 -5.39
CA SER A 76 -31.91 46.03 -6.26
C SER A 76 -30.72 46.13 -7.23
N GLY A 77 -29.63 45.40 -6.96
CA GLY A 77 -28.40 45.43 -7.74
C GLY A 77 -27.55 46.70 -7.58
N LYS A 78 -28.00 47.68 -6.79
CA LYS A 78 -27.31 48.97 -6.60
C LYS A 78 -26.07 48.90 -5.70
N TYR A 79 -25.99 47.89 -4.85
CA TYR A 79 -24.91 47.70 -3.89
C TYR A 79 -24.48 46.23 -3.89
N SER A 80 -23.19 45.98 -3.69
CA SER A 80 -22.67 44.63 -3.44
C SER A 80 -23.14 44.11 -2.08
N ILE A 81 -23.16 42.79 -1.90
CA ILE A 81 -23.52 42.14 -0.62
C ILE A 81 -22.67 42.68 0.55
N ARG A 82 -21.40 43.01 0.31
CA ARG A 82 -20.52 43.58 1.34
C ARG A 82 -20.91 45.01 1.69
N GLU A 83 -21.24 45.83 0.70
CA GLU A 83 -21.71 47.21 0.93
C GLU A 83 -23.04 47.21 1.68
N VAL A 84 -23.99 46.34 1.32
CA VAL A 84 -25.25 46.18 2.06
C VAL A 84 -24.99 45.70 3.49
N ALA A 85 -24.09 44.74 3.70
CA ALA A 85 -23.74 44.31 5.05
C ALA A 85 -23.16 45.44 5.90
N ARG A 86 -22.38 46.36 5.30
CA ARG A 86 -21.83 47.55 5.97
C ARG A 86 -22.88 48.65 6.20
N LEU A 87 -23.83 48.82 5.28
CA LEU A 87 -24.90 49.81 5.37
C LEU A 87 -25.89 49.47 6.51
N TYR A 88 -26.23 48.19 6.64
CA TYR A 88 -27.18 47.68 7.64
C TYR A 88 -26.52 47.12 8.91
N GLU A 89 -25.21 47.39 9.09
CA GLU A 89 -24.41 46.94 10.24
C GLU A 89 -24.48 45.44 10.56
N ILE A 90 -24.64 44.64 9.50
CA ILE A 90 -24.68 43.19 9.58
C ILE A 90 -23.26 42.69 9.87
N SER A 91 -23.16 41.82 10.86
CA SER A 91 -21.91 41.32 11.44
C SER A 91 -20.94 40.72 10.41
N ASP A 92 -21.47 40.10 9.36
CA ASP A 92 -20.68 39.53 8.27
C ASP A 92 -21.53 39.35 6.99
N ALA A 93 -20.93 39.48 5.81
CA ALA A 93 -21.60 39.28 4.52
C ALA A 93 -22.14 37.85 4.34
N SER A 94 -21.58 36.85 5.03
CA SER A 94 -22.10 35.48 5.07
C SER A 94 -23.45 35.38 5.80
N VAL A 95 -23.69 36.22 6.80
CA VAL A 95 -24.98 36.29 7.51
C VAL A 95 -26.07 36.78 6.56
N LEU A 96 -25.80 37.85 5.81
CA LEU A 96 -26.71 38.37 4.79
C LEU A 96 -26.95 37.35 3.65
N ARG A 97 -25.90 36.66 3.16
CA ARG A 97 -26.03 35.55 2.20
C ARG A 97 -26.96 34.44 2.73
N GLY A 98 -26.84 34.12 4.02
CA GLY A 98 -27.73 33.17 4.69
C GLY A 98 -29.19 33.62 4.72
N TRP A 99 -29.45 34.92 4.90
CA TRP A 99 -30.80 35.48 4.85
C TRP A 99 -31.38 35.45 3.43
N ILE A 100 -30.60 35.86 2.42
CA ILE A 100 -30.99 35.80 0.99
C ILE A 100 -31.32 34.36 0.60
N LYS A 101 -30.50 33.38 1.01
CA LYS A 101 -30.77 31.96 0.74
C LYS A 101 -32.09 31.49 1.35
N LYS A 102 -32.40 31.93 2.58
CA LYS A 102 -33.68 31.61 3.25
C LYS A 102 -34.87 32.27 2.55
N TYR A 103 -34.72 33.54 2.17
CA TYR A 103 -35.72 34.31 1.45
C TYR A 103 -36.06 33.67 0.09
N ASN A 104 -35.03 33.31 -0.69
CA ASN A 104 -35.20 32.63 -1.99
C ASN A 104 -35.78 31.20 -1.86
N SER A 105 -35.73 30.61 -0.66
CA SER A 105 -36.38 29.32 -0.37
C SER A 105 -37.82 29.44 0.12
N HIS A 106 -38.44 30.62 0.01
CA HIS A 106 -39.80 30.94 0.47
C HIS A 106 -40.05 30.66 1.97
N ARG A 107 -39.00 30.71 2.81
CA ARG A 107 -39.13 30.56 4.27
C ARG A 107 -39.27 31.92 4.94
N ASP A 108 -40.19 32.04 5.89
CA ASP A 108 -40.40 33.28 6.63
C ASP A 108 -39.17 33.64 7.49
N LEU A 109 -38.71 34.88 7.37
CA LEU A 109 -37.60 35.43 8.17
C LEU A 109 -38.19 35.96 9.48
N LYS A 110 -37.83 35.31 10.59
CA LYS A 110 -38.22 35.74 11.94
C LYS A 110 -37.14 36.63 12.57
N ASP A 111 -37.49 37.32 13.64
CA ASP A 111 -36.53 38.00 14.52
C ASP A 111 -35.45 37.04 15.00
N THR A 112 -34.27 37.57 15.31
CA THR A 112 -33.22 36.77 15.95
C THR A 112 -33.66 36.39 17.37
N SER A 113 -34.21 35.18 17.54
CA SER A 113 -34.66 34.67 18.84
C SER A 113 -33.47 34.36 19.75
N LYS A 114 -33.67 34.50 21.07
CA LYS A 114 -32.73 33.92 22.04
C LYS A 114 -32.67 32.42 21.76
N GLY A 115 -31.50 31.91 21.37
CA GLY A 115 -31.25 30.47 21.44
C GLY A 115 -31.64 29.98 22.84
N ARG A 116 -32.19 28.76 22.95
CA ARG A 116 -32.66 28.18 24.22
C ARG A 116 -31.69 28.52 25.35
N THR A 117 -32.14 29.35 26.29
CA THR A 117 -31.45 29.53 27.57
C THR A 117 -31.38 28.16 28.23
N SER A 118 -30.17 27.80 28.68
CA SER A 118 -29.76 26.47 29.13
C SER A 118 -30.89 25.59 29.66
N SER A 119 -31.30 24.58 28.88
CA SER A 119 -32.08 23.48 29.43
C SER A 119 -31.26 22.82 30.54
N MET A 120 -31.74 22.87 31.78
CA MET A 120 -31.15 22.14 32.92
C MET A 120 -30.98 20.68 32.53
N THR A 121 -29.73 20.27 32.28
CA THR A 121 -29.40 18.96 31.69
C THR A 121 -29.36 17.86 32.74
N LYS A 122 -29.35 18.24 34.02
CA LYS A 122 -29.42 17.35 35.20
C LYS A 122 -30.30 18.00 36.27
N GLY A 123 -31.53 17.49 36.44
CA GLY A 123 -32.34 17.79 37.62
C GLY A 123 -31.83 17.06 38.86
N ARG A 124 -32.26 17.49 40.05
CA ARG A 124 -31.97 16.78 41.31
C ARG A 124 -32.52 15.35 41.29
N LYS A 125 -31.99 14.48 42.15
CA LYS A 125 -32.61 13.17 42.39
C LYS A 125 -33.96 13.38 43.09
N THR A 126 -35.00 12.69 42.63
CA THR A 126 -36.34 12.70 43.22
C THR A 126 -36.76 11.30 43.65
N THR A 127 -37.44 11.20 44.80
CA THR A 127 -38.11 9.98 45.28
C THR A 127 -39.37 9.69 44.47
N TRP A 128 -39.99 8.53 44.68
CA TRP A 128 -41.24 8.18 44.00
C TRP A 128 -42.39 9.10 44.45
N ASP A 129 -42.55 9.33 45.76
CA ASP A 129 -43.57 10.21 46.31
C ASP A 129 -43.42 11.65 45.80
N GLU A 130 -42.18 12.16 45.71
CA GLU A 130 -41.91 13.47 45.13
C GLU A 130 -42.33 13.55 43.66
N ARG A 131 -42.18 12.48 42.87
CA ARG A 131 -42.61 12.48 41.47
C ARG A 131 -44.13 12.50 41.34
N VAL A 132 -44.84 11.77 42.21
CA VAL A 132 -46.31 11.79 42.25
C VAL A 132 -46.78 13.21 42.61
N GLN A 133 -46.18 13.82 43.62
CA GLN A 133 -46.50 15.20 44.02
C GLN A 133 -46.26 16.21 42.88
N ILE A 134 -45.10 16.16 42.23
CA ILE A 134 -44.74 17.03 41.09
C ILE A 134 -45.76 16.90 39.94
N VAL A 135 -46.23 15.68 39.68
CA VAL A 135 -47.22 15.42 38.64
C VAL A 135 -48.59 15.97 39.02
N LEU A 136 -49.04 15.74 40.26
CA LEU A 136 -50.33 16.24 40.73
C LEU A 136 -50.38 17.78 40.73
N ASP A 137 -49.30 18.44 41.17
CA ASP A 137 -49.22 19.90 41.14
C ASP A 137 -49.15 20.45 39.72
N CYS A 138 -48.43 19.77 38.82
CA CYS A 138 -48.39 20.16 37.41
C CYS A 138 -49.77 20.01 36.74
N LEU A 139 -50.54 18.97 37.08
CA LEU A 139 -51.90 18.78 36.58
C LEU A 139 -52.88 19.80 37.19
N GLY A 140 -52.72 20.12 38.48
CA GLY A 140 -53.50 21.15 39.18
C GLY A 140 -53.29 22.56 38.62
N ASN A 141 -52.08 22.87 38.15
CA ASN A 141 -51.74 24.14 37.51
C ASN A 141 -51.98 24.16 35.98
N GLY A 142 -52.88 23.32 35.46
CA GLY A 142 -53.26 23.36 34.05
C GLY A 142 -52.15 22.89 33.08
N LYS A 143 -51.28 21.98 33.53
CA LYS A 143 -50.15 21.42 32.76
C LYS A 143 -49.03 22.42 32.47
N ASP A 144 -48.78 23.37 33.38
CA ASP A 144 -47.58 24.20 33.31
C ASP A 144 -46.33 23.42 33.76
N TYR A 145 -45.73 22.71 32.81
CA TYR A 145 -44.51 21.93 33.03
C TYR A 145 -43.29 22.80 33.38
N GLN A 146 -43.28 24.08 32.99
CA GLN A 146 -42.15 24.98 33.20
C GLN A 146 -42.15 25.53 34.61
N GLU A 147 -43.33 25.92 35.10
CA GLU A 147 -43.52 26.30 36.50
C GLU A 147 -43.18 25.13 37.42
N ALA A 148 -43.75 23.94 37.18
CA ALA A 148 -43.46 22.75 37.98
C ALA A 148 -41.96 22.37 37.95
N ALA A 149 -41.29 22.52 36.81
CA ALA A 149 -39.85 22.29 36.68
C ALA A 149 -39.02 23.25 37.55
N ASN A 150 -39.39 24.54 37.55
CA ASN A 150 -38.70 25.57 38.32
C ASN A 150 -38.95 25.40 39.83
N THR A 151 -40.21 25.20 40.23
CA THR A 151 -40.63 25.05 41.63
C THR A 151 -39.96 23.85 42.29
N TYR A 152 -39.87 22.73 41.57
CA TYR A 152 -39.30 21.49 42.12
C TYR A 152 -37.82 21.27 41.79
N ASN A 153 -37.19 22.21 41.09
CA ASN A 153 -35.79 22.15 40.66
C ASN A 153 -35.46 20.85 39.88
N VAL A 154 -36.36 20.46 38.99
CA VAL A 154 -36.25 19.29 38.10
C VAL A 154 -36.31 19.74 36.65
N SER A 155 -35.80 18.94 35.71
CA SER A 155 -35.85 19.36 34.30
C SER A 155 -37.29 19.33 33.76
N TYR A 156 -37.62 20.27 32.88
CA TYR A 156 -38.87 20.30 32.10
C TYR A 156 -39.20 18.92 31.51
N GLN A 157 -38.19 18.26 30.94
CA GLN A 157 -38.36 16.98 30.27
C GLN A 157 -38.68 15.84 31.26
N GLN A 158 -38.21 15.92 32.51
CA GLN A 158 -38.60 14.99 33.57
C GLN A 158 -40.07 15.17 33.93
N VAL A 159 -40.53 16.41 34.19
CA VAL A 159 -41.93 16.70 34.52
C VAL A 159 -42.85 16.22 33.40
N TYR A 160 -42.53 16.56 32.15
CA TYR A 160 -43.30 16.13 30.99
C TYR A 160 -43.39 14.59 30.86
N GLN A 161 -42.27 13.88 31.05
CA GLN A 161 -42.27 12.41 31.01
C GLN A 161 -43.02 11.77 32.19
N TRP A 162 -42.97 12.38 33.37
CA TRP A 162 -43.69 11.89 34.53
C TRP A 162 -45.20 12.08 34.37
N VAL A 163 -45.65 13.29 33.98
CA VAL A 163 -47.08 13.56 33.74
C VAL A 163 -47.63 12.61 32.67
N LYS A 164 -46.91 12.44 31.54
CA LYS A 164 -47.35 11.50 30.50
C LYS A 164 -47.47 10.06 31.00
N LYS A 165 -46.49 9.58 31.77
CA LYS A 165 -46.55 8.22 32.34
C LYS A 165 -47.68 8.04 33.34
N TYR A 166 -47.97 9.07 34.12
CA TYR A 166 -49.06 9.07 35.08
C TYR A 166 -50.43 9.06 34.39
N GLU A 167 -50.59 9.83 33.31
CA GLU A 167 -51.81 9.79 32.48
C GLU A 167 -52.02 8.41 31.81
N ASP A 168 -50.94 7.74 31.39
CA ASP A 168 -51.01 6.44 30.72
C ASP A 168 -51.22 5.24 31.68
N GLY A 169 -50.85 5.34 32.96
CA GLY A 169 -50.81 4.18 33.85
C GLY A 169 -50.79 4.46 35.36
N GLY A 170 -51.18 5.66 35.78
CA GLY A 170 -51.30 6.04 37.18
C GLY A 170 -49.97 6.19 37.93
N ASP A 171 -50.05 6.16 39.25
CA ASP A 171 -48.94 6.30 40.20
C ASP A 171 -47.90 5.16 40.08
N GLU A 172 -48.35 3.93 39.82
CA GLU A 172 -47.49 2.76 39.61
C GLU A 172 -46.58 2.88 38.37
N ALA A 173 -46.97 3.68 37.37
CA ALA A 173 -46.18 3.92 36.16
C ALA A 173 -44.97 4.83 36.39
N LEU A 174 -44.91 5.54 37.52
CA LEU A 174 -43.80 6.42 37.91
C LEU A 174 -42.65 5.69 38.63
N LYS A 175 -42.83 4.41 38.99
CA LYS A 175 -41.76 3.58 39.56
C LYS A 175 -40.68 3.27 38.52
N ASP A 176 -39.42 3.48 38.89
CA ASP A 176 -38.29 3.22 37.98
C ASP A 176 -38.02 1.72 37.88
N LYS A 177 -38.36 1.12 36.73
CA LYS A 177 -38.14 -0.31 36.45
C LYS A 177 -36.81 -0.59 35.75
N ARG A 178 -35.94 0.42 35.57
CA ARG A 178 -34.62 0.23 34.95
C ARG A 178 -33.67 -0.48 35.90
N GLY A 179 -33.15 -1.64 35.49
CA GLY A 179 -32.18 -2.43 36.27
C GLY A 179 -32.78 -3.37 37.32
N HIS A 180 -34.10 -3.29 37.57
CA HIS A 180 -34.81 -4.27 38.40
C HIS A 180 -35.53 -5.27 37.50
N ASN A 181 -34.86 -6.39 37.18
CA ASN A 181 -35.58 -7.58 36.76
C ASN A 181 -36.48 -8.02 37.93
N LYS A 182 -37.71 -8.48 37.65
CA LYS A 182 -38.44 -9.28 38.65
C LYS A 182 -37.49 -10.41 39.09
N GLU A 183 -37.31 -10.63 40.40
CA GLU A 183 -36.62 -11.81 40.89
C GLU A 183 -37.21 -13.06 40.21
N GLU A 184 -36.39 -14.04 39.82
CA GLU A 184 -36.87 -15.24 39.11
C GLU A 184 -37.99 -15.99 39.87
N ALA A 185 -38.09 -15.75 41.18
CA ALA A 185 -39.15 -16.24 42.06
C ALA A 185 -40.54 -15.62 41.82
N LYS A 186 -40.64 -14.43 41.20
CA LYS A 186 -41.90 -13.69 40.93
C LYS A 186 -42.34 -13.71 39.46
N LEU A 187 -41.64 -14.48 38.62
CA LEU A 187 -42.03 -14.69 37.21
C LEU A 187 -43.13 -15.74 37.14
N THR A 188 -44.17 -15.47 36.36
CA THR A 188 -45.18 -16.49 36.04
C THR A 188 -44.52 -17.63 35.22
N PRO A 189 -45.09 -18.85 35.21
CA PRO A 189 -44.58 -19.95 34.40
C PRO A 189 -44.42 -19.59 32.91
N GLU A 190 -45.37 -18.81 32.36
CA GLU A 190 -45.32 -18.31 30.98
C GLU A 190 -44.20 -17.28 30.76
N GLU A 191 -43.97 -16.36 31.71
CA GLU A 191 -42.86 -15.40 31.64
C GLU A 191 -41.50 -16.13 31.71
N LYS A 192 -41.40 -17.22 32.49
CA LYS A 192 -40.20 -18.07 32.54
C LYS A 192 -39.93 -18.78 31.22
N ILE A 193 -40.95 -19.43 30.64
CA ILE A 193 -40.84 -20.11 29.35
C ILE A 193 -40.43 -19.12 28.25
N LYS A 194 -41.04 -17.93 28.20
CA LYS A 194 -40.70 -16.90 27.21
C LYS A 194 -39.26 -16.38 27.37
N LEU A 195 -38.79 -16.27 28.61
CA LEU A 195 -37.41 -15.85 28.91
C LEU A 195 -36.41 -16.94 28.52
N GLU A 196 -36.74 -18.20 28.74
CA GLU A 196 -35.95 -19.36 28.34
C GLU A 196 -35.91 -19.53 26.82
N MET A 197 -37.04 -19.43 26.12
CA MET A 197 -37.10 -19.43 24.66
C MET A 197 -36.21 -18.32 24.07
N LYS A 198 -36.26 -17.12 24.64
CA LYS A 198 -35.42 -16.00 24.19
C LYS A 198 -33.93 -16.22 24.46
N LYS A 199 -33.58 -16.89 25.57
CA LYS A 199 -32.19 -17.32 25.84
C LYS A 199 -31.74 -18.35 24.80
N LEU A 200 -32.55 -19.39 24.57
CA LEU A 200 -32.28 -20.45 23.60
C LEU A 200 -32.17 -19.92 22.17
N GLU A 201 -33.02 -18.98 21.74
CA GLU A 201 -32.93 -18.33 20.44
C GLU A 201 -31.60 -17.58 20.28
N ARG A 202 -31.18 -16.83 21.31
CA ARG A 202 -29.90 -16.11 21.32
C ARG A 202 -28.71 -17.06 21.31
N ASP A 203 -28.78 -18.15 22.05
CA ASP A 203 -27.73 -19.18 22.09
C ASP A 203 -27.62 -19.92 20.75
N ASN A 204 -28.75 -20.21 20.10
CA ASN A 204 -28.78 -20.78 18.75
C ASN A 204 -28.17 -19.82 17.71
N GLU A 205 -28.50 -18.53 17.78
CA GLU A 205 -27.91 -17.51 16.89
C GLU A 205 -26.39 -17.41 17.11
N ARG A 206 -25.94 -17.42 18.36
CA ARG A 206 -24.50 -17.44 18.71
C ARG A 206 -23.81 -18.69 18.17
N LEU A 207 -24.36 -19.88 18.42
CA LEU A 207 -23.79 -21.15 17.95
C LEU A 207 -23.76 -21.23 16.42
N ARG A 208 -24.79 -20.71 15.74
CA ARG A 208 -24.81 -20.57 14.28
C ARG A 208 -23.69 -19.65 13.81
N ALA A 209 -23.54 -18.49 14.43
CA ALA A 209 -22.49 -17.52 14.11
C ALA A 209 -21.08 -18.08 14.35
N GLU A 210 -20.86 -18.81 15.46
CA GLU A 210 -19.58 -19.46 15.78
C GLU A 210 -19.22 -20.51 14.73
N ASN A 211 -20.16 -21.39 14.38
CA ASN A 211 -19.94 -22.41 13.35
C ASN A 211 -19.60 -21.80 11.99
N LEU A 212 -20.34 -20.77 11.56
CA LEU A 212 -20.10 -20.10 10.29
C LEU A 212 -18.75 -19.36 10.29
N PHE A 213 -18.43 -18.66 11.38
CA PHE A 213 -17.17 -17.94 11.53
C PHE A 213 -15.98 -18.89 11.52
N PHE A 214 -16.01 -19.99 12.28
CA PHE A 214 -14.89 -20.93 12.28
C PHE A 214 -14.76 -21.68 10.96
N LYS A 215 -15.85 -22.01 10.25
CA LYS A 215 -15.77 -22.56 8.89
C LYS A 215 -15.07 -21.59 7.93
N LYS A 216 -15.38 -20.30 8.02
CA LYS A 216 -14.77 -19.25 7.18
C LYS A 216 -13.31 -18.95 7.53
N VAL A 217 -12.95 -18.99 8.82
CA VAL A 217 -11.58 -18.70 9.27
C VAL A 217 -10.65 -19.93 9.16
N ARG A 218 -11.17 -21.16 9.30
CA ARG A 218 -10.37 -22.41 9.19
C ARG A 218 -10.00 -22.81 7.77
N GLY A 219 -10.65 -22.27 6.74
CA GLY A 219 -10.30 -22.54 5.34
C GLY A 219 -8.98 -21.85 4.95
N ASP A 220 -7.87 -22.60 4.97
CA ASP A 220 -6.66 -22.45 4.14
C ASP A 220 -5.95 -21.10 3.93
N ARG A 221 -6.22 -20.05 4.72
CA ARG A 221 -5.55 -18.74 4.53
C ARG A 221 -4.16 -18.65 5.20
N LYS A 222 -3.30 -19.66 5.00
CA LYS A 222 -1.83 -19.51 5.10
C LYS A 222 -1.21 -18.97 3.80
N GLU A 223 -2.02 -18.35 2.94
CA GLU A 223 -1.53 -17.66 1.77
C GLU A 223 -0.73 -16.42 2.20
N ALA A 224 0.38 -16.18 1.52
CA ALA A 224 1.12 -14.96 1.73
C ALA A 224 0.21 -13.79 1.31
N LYS A 225 -0.03 -12.85 2.23
CA LYS A 225 -0.87 -11.68 1.98
C LYS A 225 -0.05 -10.44 1.72
N LEU A 226 -0.65 -9.54 0.95
CA LEU A 226 -0.08 -8.24 0.60
C LEU A 226 -0.13 -7.30 1.80
N SER A 227 -1.27 -7.29 2.50
CA SER A 227 -1.47 -6.51 3.73
C SER A 227 -0.59 -7.04 4.86
N GLN A 228 -0.07 -6.12 5.69
CA GLN A 228 0.62 -6.46 6.93
C GLN A 228 -0.34 -6.48 8.13
N ILE A 229 -1.65 -6.56 7.87
CA ILE A 229 -2.65 -6.39 8.91
C ILE A 229 -2.82 -7.68 9.70
N ARG A 230 -2.54 -7.57 11.00
CA ARG A 230 -2.83 -8.62 11.95
C ARG A 230 -4.35 -8.87 11.97
N PHE A 231 -4.73 -10.15 11.83
CA PHE A 231 -6.13 -10.61 11.85
C PHE A 231 -6.99 -10.20 10.64
N GLU A 232 -6.40 -9.84 9.49
CA GLU A 232 -7.17 -9.53 8.28
C GLU A 232 -8.16 -10.65 7.90
N ASP A 233 -7.79 -11.92 8.09
CA ASP A 233 -8.70 -13.06 7.87
C ASP A 233 -9.99 -12.96 8.67
N LYS A 234 -9.86 -12.56 9.94
CA LYS A 234 -11.00 -12.39 10.84
C LYS A 234 -11.84 -11.19 10.41
N TYR A 235 -11.21 -10.09 10.00
CA TYR A 235 -11.95 -8.92 9.51
C TYR A 235 -12.73 -9.20 8.22
N VAL A 236 -12.10 -9.87 7.25
CA VAL A 236 -12.76 -10.29 6.01
C VAL A 236 -13.90 -11.26 6.31
N ALA A 237 -13.70 -12.23 7.21
CA ALA A 237 -14.77 -13.16 7.61
C ALA A 237 -15.94 -12.43 8.31
N ILE A 238 -15.66 -11.45 9.17
CA ILE A 238 -16.70 -10.60 9.80
C ILE A 238 -17.50 -9.86 8.73
N GLN A 239 -16.82 -9.25 7.75
CA GLN A 239 -17.46 -8.50 6.68
C GLN A 239 -18.36 -9.39 5.80
N GLU A 240 -17.84 -10.53 5.36
CA GLU A 240 -18.59 -11.49 4.54
C GLU A 240 -19.82 -12.04 5.29
N LEU A 241 -19.70 -12.38 6.58
CA LEU A 241 -20.81 -12.92 7.36
C LEU A 241 -21.86 -11.85 7.69
N TYR A 242 -21.44 -10.60 7.92
CA TYR A 242 -22.37 -9.49 8.06
C TYR A 242 -23.17 -9.26 6.76
N GLN A 243 -22.52 -9.31 5.60
CA GLN A 243 -23.15 -9.07 4.30
C GLN A 243 -24.03 -10.22 3.82
N ASN A 244 -23.58 -11.47 3.97
CA ASN A 244 -24.25 -12.64 3.40
C ASN A 244 -25.27 -13.29 4.35
N GLU A 245 -25.02 -13.25 5.66
CA GLU A 245 -25.84 -13.96 6.66
C GLU A 245 -26.60 -13.01 7.58
N GLY A 246 -26.41 -11.69 7.44
CA GLY A 246 -27.08 -10.67 8.26
C GLY A 246 -26.67 -10.66 9.74
N LEU A 247 -25.59 -11.37 10.10
CA LEU A 247 -25.14 -11.52 11.48
C LEU A 247 -24.58 -10.21 12.04
N SER A 248 -24.89 -9.89 13.30
CA SER A 248 -24.40 -8.68 13.97
C SER A 248 -22.87 -8.61 14.01
N VAL A 249 -22.30 -7.49 13.56
CA VAL A 249 -20.85 -7.20 13.68
C VAL A 249 -20.37 -7.30 15.13
N SER A 250 -21.22 -6.94 16.10
CA SER A 250 -20.86 -7.03 17.52
C SER A 250 -20.67 -8.48 17.96
N LEU A 251 -21.59 -9.36 17.55
CA LEU A 251 -21.53 -10.80 17.83
C LEU A 251 -20.29 -11.43 17.17
N LEU A 252 -20.06 -11.11 15.89
CA LEU A 252 -18.92 -11.63 15.15
C LEU A 252 -17.56 -11.14 15.71
N CYS A 253 -17.49 -9.89 16.18
CA CYS A 253 -16.29 -9.36 16.85
C CYS A 253 -16.02 -10.06 18.19
N GLU A 254 -17.07 -10.36 18.97
CA GLU A 254 -16.97 -11.12 20.23
C GLU A 254 -16.43 -12.53 19.96
N ILE A 255 -17.02 -13.24 18.99
CA ILE A 255 -16.59 -14.58 18.56
C ILE A 255 -15.13 -14.56 18.06
N ALA A 256 -14.75 -13.52 17.30
CA ALA A 256 -13.41 -13.37 16.77
C ALA A 256 -12.36 -13.03 17.84
N GLY A 257 -12.78 -12.56 19.02
CA GLY A 257 -11.92 -12.01 20.07
C GLY A 257 -11.26 -10.69 19.65
N ILE A 258 -11.97 -9.84 18.89
CA ILE A 258 -11.45 -8.55 18.40
C ILE A 258 -12.34 -7.40 18.87
N ALA A 259 -11.73 -6.26 19.21
CA ALA A 259 -12.48 -5.05 19.51
C ALA A 259 -13.25 -4.53 18.28
N ARG A 260 -14.52 -4.18 18.46
CA ARG A 260 -15.39 -3.62 17.40
C ARG A 260 -14.79 -2.36 16.75
N SER A 261 -14.09 -1.52 17.52
CA SER A 261 -13.37 -0.35 17.01
C SER A 261 -12.25 -0.71 16.03
N ALA A 262 -11.56 -1.84 16.23
CA ALA A 262 -10.51 -2.32 15.34
C ALA A 262 -11.08 -2.79 13.99
N TYR A 263 -12.26 -3.43 13.98
CA TYR A 263 -12.94 -3.81 12.74
C TYR A 263 -13.31 -2.58 11.89
N TYR A 264 -13.93 -1.56 12.47
CA TYR A 264 -14.28 -0.35 11.70
C TYR A 264 -13.05 0.47 11.30
N LYS A 265 -11.97 0.44 12.10
CA LYS A 265 -10.68 1.02 11.70
C LYS A 265 -10.11 0.30 10.47
N TRP A 266 -10.23 -1.03 10.40
CA TRP A 266 -9.85 -1.79 9.23
C TRP A 266 -10.76 -1.51 8.03
N LEU A 267 -12.08 -1.43 8.24
CA LEU A 267 -13.05 -1.19 7.17
C LEU A 267 -12.84 0.17 6.47
N ASN A 268 -12.50 1.20 7.24
CA ASN A 268 -12.26 2.55 6.74
C ASN A 268 -10.77 2.84 6.48
N ARG A 269 -9.93 1.80 6.41
CA ARG A 269 -8.49 1.98 6.21
C ARG A 269 -8.19 2.47 4.80
N THR A 270 -7.18 3.31 4.67
CA THR A 270 -6.52 3.57 3.40
C THR A 270 -5.26 2.71 3.30
N PRO A 271 -4.90 2.22 2.09
CA PRO A 271 -3.63 1.52 1.89
C PRO A 271 -2.45 2.40 2.32
N SER A 272 -1.51 1.80 3.05
CA SER A 272 -0.24 2.48 3.39
C SER A 272 0.65 2.64 2.15
N SER A 273 1.56 3.61 2.16
CA SER A 273 2.55 3.79 1.07
C SER A 273 3.35 2.51 0.78
N ARG A 274 3.58 1.68 1.81
CA ARG A 274 4.27 0.39 1.68
C ARG A 274 3.40 -0.68 0.99
N GLU A 275 2.09 -0.65 1.19
CA GLU A 275 1.15 -1.53 0.48
C GLU A 275 1.08 -1.13 -1.00
N LEU A 276 0.94 0.16 -1.29
CA LEU A 276 0.98 0.69 -2.66
C LEU A 276 2.27 0.30 -3.37
N LEU A 277 3.43 0.47 -2.72
CA LEU A 277 4.71 0.03 -3.28
C LEU A 277 4.77 -1.49 -3.49
N ASN A 278 4.17 -2.31 -2.61
CA ASN A 278 4.12 -3.75 -2.81
C ASN A 278 3.25 -4.14 -4.02
N GLU A 279 2.16 -3.42 -4.27
CA GLU A 279 1.30 -3.60 -5.44
C GLU A 279 2.04 -3.24 -6.73
N GLU A 280 2.75 -2.11 -6.73
CA GLU A 280 3.63 -1.68 -7.82
C GLU A 280 4.72 -2.73 -8.10
N ILE A 281 5.43 -3.19 -7.06
CA ILE A 281 6.43 -4.26 -7.18
C ILE A 281 5.81 -5.53 -7.76
N ILE A 282 4.62 -5.94 -7.31
CA ILE A 282 3.95 -7.14 -7.84
C ILE A 282 3.61 -6.99 -9.32
N LYS A 283 3.10 -5.82 -9.72
CA LYS A 283 2.81 -5.52 -11.14
C LYS A 283 4.08 -5.66 -11.98
N GLU A 284 5.18 -5.09 -11.51
CA GLU A 284 6.46 -5.16 -12.21
C GLU A 284 7.07 -6.56 -12.24
N MET A 285 6.97 -7.30 -11.15
CA MET A 285 7.38 -8.70 -11.13
C MET A 285 6.57 -9.56 -12.11
N LYS A 286 5.28 -9.28 -12.31
CA LYS A 286 4.44 -10.00 -13.30
C LYS A 286 4.91 -9.71 -14.73
N ILE A 287 5.11 -8.44 -15.07
CA ILE A 287 5.62 -8.03 -16.38
C ILE A 287 6.98 -8.69 -16.66
N LEU A 288 7.89 -8.64 -15.69
CA LEU A 288 9.20 -9.25 -15.84
C LEU A 288 9.12 -10.77 -15.93
N HIS A 289 8.28 -11.41 -15.10
CA HIS A 289 8.10 -12.86 -15.11
C HIS A 289 7.59 -13.35 -16.46
N GLU A 290 6.65 -12.64 -17.08
CA GLU A 290 6.16 -12.93 -18.43
C GLU A 290 7.24 -12.69 -19.49
N LYS A 291 7.97 -11.56 -19.43
CA LYS A 291 9.05 -11.24 -20.36
C LYS A 291 10.15 -12.32 -20.42
N VAL A 292 10.38 -13.01 -19.32
CA VAL A 292 11.45 -14.01 -19.17
C VAL A 292 10.91 -15.45 -19.08
N ASP A 293 9.68 -15.71 -19.51
CA ASP A 293 9.07 -17.05 -19.52
C ASP A 293 9.10 -17.76 -18.16
N GLY A 294 9.02 -16.99 -17.08
CA GLY A 294 9.01 -17.48 -15.71
C GLY A 294 10.31 -18.09 -15.21
N ILE A 295 11.45 -17.86 -15.86
CA ILE A 295 12.74 -18.41 -15.44
C ILE A 295 13.22 -17.85 -14.09
N PHE A 296 12.90 -16.59 -13.79
CA PHE A 296 13.41 -15.92 -12.61
C PHE A 296 12.74 -16.38 -11.31
N GLY A 297 13.57 -16.91 -10.41
CA GLY A 297 13.24 -17.06 -8.99
C GLY A 297 13.46 -15.76 -8.21
N TYR A 298 13.11 -15.79 -6.92
CA TYR A 298 13.14 -14.60 -6.07
C TYR A 298 14.49 -13.88 -6.01
N ARG A 299 15.62 -14.58 -6.18
CA ARG A 299 16.95 -13.96 -6.17
C ARG A 299 17.15 -13.04 -7.38
N GLN A 300 16.81 -13.52 -8.58
CA GLN A 300 16.87 -12.70 -9.78
C GLN A 300 15.83 -11.60 -9.75
N MET A 301 14.60 -11.95 -9.35
CA MET A 301 13.55 -10.96 -9.18
C MET A 301 13.96 -9.83 -8.23
N THR A 302 14.68 -10.13 -7.14
CA THR A 302 15.19 -9.11 -6.22
C THR A 302 16.20 -8.17 -6.90
N LEU A 303 17.13 -8.69 -7.71
CA LEU A 303 18.10 -7.84 -8.41
C LEU A 303 17.40 -6.87 -9.36
N HIS A 304 16.47 -7.37 -10.16
CA HIS A 304 15.72 -6.54 -11.10
C HIS A 304 14.82 -5.51 -10.40
N MET A 305 14.14 -5.90 -9.31
CA MET A 305 13.31 -4.97 -8.56
C MET A 305 14.14 -3.91 -7.84
N ASN A 306 15.26 -4.27 -7.22
CA ASN A 306 16.15 -3.28 -6.59
C ASN A 306 16.66 -2.25 -7.59
N ARG A 307 16.99 -2.69 -8.81
CA ARG A 307 17.44 -1.80 -9.86
C ARG A 307 16.32 -0.91 -10.41
N LYS A 308 15.13 -1.47 -10.61
CA LYS A 308 13.98 -0.73 -11.14
C LYS A 308 13.45 0.33 -10.17
N PHE A 309 13.44 0.02 -8.88
CA PHE A 309 12.91 0.91 -7.84
C PHE A 309 14.00 1.74 -7.15
N GLU A 310 15.27 1.52 -7.49
CA GLU A 310 16.42 2.16 -6.83
C GLU A 310 16.41 2.00 -5.30
N GLU A 311 15.91 0.85 -4.82
CA GLU A 311 15.73 0.53 -3.41
C GLU A 311 16.41 -0.80 -3.04
N GLU A 312 16.92 -0.91 -1.82
CA GLU A 312 17.42 -2.18 -1.27
C GLU A 312 16.27 -3.05 -0.73
N LEU A 313 15.48 -3.63 -1.63
CA LEU A 313 14.38 -4.52 -1.24
C LEU A 313 14.95 -5.84 -0.70
N ASN A 314 14.54 -6.19 0.53
CA ASN A 314 14.94 -7.46 1.12
C ASN A 314 14.41 -8.66 0.30
N HIS A 315 15.28 -9.61 -0.03
CA HIS A 315 14.92 -10.80 -0.79
C HIS A 315 13.76 -11.63 -0.18
N LYS A 316 13.58 -11.61 1.15
CA LYS A 316 12.44 -12.24 1.83
C LYS A 316 11.12 -11.51 1.54
N ARG A 317 11.15 -10.18 1.39
CA ARG A 317 10.00 -9.36 0.97
C ARG A 317 9.59 -9.76 -0.43
N ILE A 318 10.53 -9.80 -1.38
CA ILE A 318 10.28 -10.22 -2.77
C ILE A 318 9.75 -11.66 -2.81
N TYR A 319 10.36 -12.59 -2.09
CA TYR A 319 9.89 -13.97 -2.02
C TYR A 319 8.45 -14.09 -1.49
N ARG A 320 8.09 -13.32 -0.45
CA ARG A 320 6.70 -13.24 0.05
C ARG A 320 5.77 -12.69 -1.03
N LEU A 321 6.13 -11.58 -1.69
CA LEU A 321 5.31 -10.97 -2.72
C LEU A 321 5.13 -11.88 -3.95
N MET A 322 6.16 -12.62 -4.35
CA MET A 322 6.03 -13.65 -5.39
C MET A 322 5.01 -14.72 -5.01
N LYS A 323 5.01 -15.18 -3.74
CA LYS A 323 3.98 -16.11 -3.25
C LYS A 323 2.57 -15.53 -3.31
N VAL A 324 2.41 -14.27 -2.88
CA VAL A 324 1.12 -13.54 -2.96
C VAL A 324 0.62 -13.51 -4.40
N ALA A 325 1.51 -13.23 -5.35
CA ALA A 325 1.19 -13.09 -6.76
C ALA A 325 1.11 -14.42 -7.51
N GLY A 326 1.32 -15.56 -6.84
CA GLY A 326 1.35 -16.89 -7.49
C GLY A 326 2.56 -17.13 -8.40
N LEU A 327 3.58 -16.26 -8.38
CA LEU A 327 4.75 -16.34 -9.25
C LEU A 327 5.70 -17.44 -8.79
N ARG A 328 5.96 -18.40 -9.67
CA ARG A 328 6.89 -19.52 -9.44
C ARG A 328 7.93 -19.55 -10.55
N SER A 329 9.17 -19.89 -10.17
CA SER A 329 10.22 -20.16 -11.16
C SER A 329 10.00 -21.56 -11.74
N VAL A 330 10.06 -21.66 -13.06
CA VAL A 330 9.89 -22.93 -13.79
C VAL A 330 11.10 -23.86 -13.62
N ILE A 331 12.19 -23.36 -13.05
CA ILE A 331 13.50 -24.02 -13.09
C ILE A 331 13.79 -24.77 -11.78
N ARG A 332 13.71 -26.12 -11.82
CA ARG A 332 14.70 -27.10 -11.29
C ARG A 332 14.16 -28.53 -11.16
N VAL A 333 14.79 -29.47 -11.88
CA VAL A 333 14.81 -30.92 -11.56
C VAL A 333 16.10 -31.23 -10.78
N LYS A 334 16.00 -32.05 -9.74
CA LYS A 334 17.17 -32.51 -8.94
C LYS A 334 18.10 -33.38 -9.82
N LYS A 335 19.37 -33.00 -9.95
CA LYS A 335 20.37 -33.78 -10.71
C LYS A 335 20.74 -35.07 -9.97
N LYS A 336 20.95 -36.15 -10.72
CA LYS A 336 21.46 -37.44 -10.20
C LYS A 336 22.96 -37.31 -9.87
N GLN A 337 23.42 -38.00 -8.83
CA GLN A 337 24.84 -38.05 -8.46
C GLN A 337 25.59 -39.02 -9.39
N TYR A 338 26.79 -38.64 -9.85
CA TYR A 338 27.64 -39.46 -10.70
C TYR A 338 28.81 -40.05 -9.89
N LYS A 339 29.20 -41.30 -10.19
CA LYS A 339 30.41 -41.95 -9.65
C LYS A 339 31.65 -41.47 -10.42
N ARG A 340 32.74 -41.20 -9.69
CA ARG A 340 34.01 -40.72 -10.24
C ARG A 340 34.80 -41.87 -10.88
N SER A 341 35.47 -41.59 -11.99
CA SER A 341 36.49 -42.46 -12.60
C SER A 341 37.88 -41.83 -12.49
N THR A 342 38.90 -42.67 -12.40
CA THR A 342 40.32 -42.29 -12.34
C THR A 342 40.95 -42.33 -13.73
N PRO A 343 41.69 -41.29 -14.15
CA PRO A 343 42.37 -41.35 -15.44
C PRO A 343 43.89 -41.15 -15.40
N GLN A 344 44.57 -41.70 -16.41
CA GLN A 344 46.01 -41.68 -16.64
C GLN A 344 46.47 -40.57 -17.62
N HIS A 345 47.65 -40.00 -17.31
CA HIS A 345 48.58 -39.14 -18.07
C HIS A 345 48.20 -37.70 -18.53
N VAL A 346 49.19 -36.78 -18.59
CA VAL A 346 49.16 -35.42 -17.98
C VAL A 346 49.56 -34.25 -18.92
N ALA A 347 48.79 -33.14 -18.87
CA ALA A 347 49.26 -31.75 -19.07
C ALA A 347 48.99 -30.92 -17.79
N GLU A 348 49.79 -29.89 -17.50
CA GLU A 348 49.76 -29.18 -16.22
C GLU A 348 48.55 -28.22 -16.09
N ASN A 349 47.92 -28.19 -14.92
CA ASN A 349 46.79 -27.30 -14.63
C ASN A 349 47.31 -25.95 -14.12
N ILE A 350 47.56 -25.02 -15.05
CA ILE A 350 48.09 -23.69 -14.75
C ILE A 350 47.05 -22.77 -14.09
N LEU A 351 45.75 -22.90 -14.42
CA LEU A 351 44.69 -22.05 -13.84
C LEU A 351 44.47 -22.39 -12.36
N ASP A 352 44.68 -23.65 -11.98
CA ASP A 352 44.50 -24.22 -10.64
C ASP A 352 43.29 -23.69 -9.85
N ARG A 353 42.16 -23.46 -10.55
CA ARG A 353 40.88 -22.95 -10.01
C ARG A 353 40.92 -21.51 -9.51
N GLU A 354 41.94 -20.75 -9.88
CA GLU A 354 41.98 -19.31 -9.71
C GLU A 354 41.06 -18.64 -10.75
N PHE A 355 39.75 -18.73 -10.52
CA PHE A 355 38.72 -18.23 -11.43
C PHE A 355 38.54 -16.70 -11.37
N THR A 356 39.44 -16.00 -10.70
CA THR A 356 39.47 -14.54 -10.59
C THR A 356 40.45 -13.98 -11.60
N ALA A 357 40.00 -12.98 -12.35
CA ALA A 357 40.80 -12.13 -13.21
C ALA A 357 40.63 -10.68 -12.73
N GLU A 358 41.67 -9.87 -12.87
CA GLU A 358 41.67 -8.46 -12.49
C GLU A 358 41.26 -7.54 -13.64
N LYS A 359 41.47 -7.99 -14.89
CA LYS A 359 41.16 -7.24 -16.11
C LYS A 359 40.40 -8.08 -17.14
N PRO A 360 39.64 -7.45 -18.04
CA PRO A 360 39.10 -8.13 -19.22
C PRO A 360 40.21 -8.83 -20.01
N ASN A 361 39.90 -9.95 -20.63
CA ASN A 361 40.79 -10.71 -21.52
C ASN A 361 42.08 -11.24 -20.86
N GLU A 362 42.11 -11.36 -19.53
CA GLU A 362 43.25 -11.95 -18.81
C GLU A 362 43.16 -13.49 -18.73
N LYS A 363 41.97 -14.01 -18.37
CA LYS A 363 41.74 -15.45 -18.21
C LYS A 363 40.41 -15.84 -18.85
N TRP A 364 40.48 -16.74 -19.81
CA TRP A 364 39.37 -17.31 -20.54
C TRP A 364 39.18 -18.79 -20.19
N VAL A 365 37.93 -19.24 -20.18
CA VAL A 365 37.58 -20.66 -20.13
C VAL A 365 36.81 -21.05 -21.39
N THR A 366 37.02 -22.27 -21.87
CA THR A 366 36.36 -22.81 -23.07
C THR A 366 35.90 -24.23 -22.85
N ASP A 367 34.79 -24.61 -23.49
CA ASP A 367 34.23 -25.95 -23.46
C ASP A 367 33.23 -26.17 -24.62
N VAL A 368 32.84 -27.42 -24.87
CA VAL A 368 31.79 -27.79 -25.82
C VAL A 368 30.66 -28.51 -25.11
N THR A 369 29.41 -28.09 -25.37
CA THR A 369 28.22 -28.78 -24.87
C THR A 369 27.34 -29.33 -26.00
N GLU A 370 26.75 -30.51 -25.78
CA GLU A 370 25.76 -31.13 -26.68
C GLU A 370 24.33 -30.65 -26.40
N PHE A 371 23.58 -30.43 -27.47
CA PHE A 371 22.14 -30.21 -27.54
C PHE A 371 21.49 -31.20 -28.51
N LYS A 372 20.20 -31.49 -28.31
CA LYS A 372 19.38 -32.29 -29.22
C LYS A 372 18.25 -31.46 -29.84
N TYR A 373 17.94 -31.71 -31.10
CA TYR A 373 16.82 -31.12 -31.82
C TYR A 373 16.19 -32.13 -32.79
N GLY A 374 14.95 -31.87 -33.18
CA GLY A 374 14.14 -32.80 -33.97
C GLY A 374 13.99 -34.16 -33.25
N GLN A 375 13.95 -35.24 -34.03
CA GLN A 375 13.73 -36.59 -33.49
C GLN A 375 14.94 -37.16 -32.75
N SER A 376 16.16 -36.92 -33.24
CA SER A 376 17.41 -37.45 -32.64
C SER A 376 18.68 -36.74 -33.14
N LYS A 377 18.57 -35.57 -33.76
CA LYS A 377 19.74 -34.85 -34.28
C LYS A 377 20.47 -34.14 -33.14
N LYS A 378 21.79 -33.99 -33.28
CA LYS A 378 22.66 -33.36 -32.29
C LYS A 378 23.26 -32.08 -32.84
N ALA A 379 23.37 -31.09 -31.96
CA ALA A 379 24.14 -29.87 -32.19
C ALA A 379 25.16 -29.71 -31.06
N TYR A 380 26.29 -29.10 -31.37
CA TYR A 380 27.40 -28.89 -30.44
C TYR A 380 27.72 -27.41 -30.41
N LEU A 381 27.69 -26.83 -29.21
CA LEU A 381 28.01 -25.42 -28.97
C LEU A 381 29.38 -25.34 -28.31
N SER A 382 30.32 -24.71 -29.00
CA SER A 382 31.62 -24.32 -28.46
C SER A 382 31.53 -22.85 -28.06
N ALA A 383 31.96 -22.48 -26.86
CA ALA A 383 32.00 -21.08 -26.42
C ALA A 383 33.24 -20.76 -25.61
N ILE A 384 33.64 -19.49 -25.65
CA ILE A 384 34.69 -18.91 -24.81
C ILE A 384 34.04 -17.93 -23.85
N ARG A 385 34.34 -18.07 -22.57
CA ARG A 385 33.82 -17.21 -21.50
C ARG A 385 34.98 -16.50 -20.81
N ASP A 386 34.83 -15.20 -20.60
CA ASP A 386 35.79 -14.41 -19.83
C ASP A 386 35.54 -14.58 -18.33
N LEU A 387 36.58 -14.84 -17.54
CA LEU A 387 36.45 -15.02 -16.09
C LEU A 387 36.32 -13.70 -15.32
N TYR A 388 36.72 -12.57 -15.90
CA TYR A 388 36.58 -11.24 -15.31
C TYR A 388 35.10 -10.92 -15.05
N ASP A 389 34.36 -10.65 -16.12
CA ASP A 389 32.95 -10.27 -16.08
C ASP A 389 32.00 -11.47 -16.25
N GLY A 390 32.47 -12.61 -16.75
CA GLY A 390 31.64 -13.77 -16.98
C GLY A 390 30.90 -13.77 -18.31
N SER A 391 31.16 -12.85 -19.22
CA SER A 391 30.56 -12.74 -20.56
C SER A 391 31.03 -13.86 -21.47
N ILE A 392 30.18 -14.21 -22.44
CA ILE A 392 30.56 -15.07 -23.55
C ILE A 392 31.20 -14.20 -24.63
N VAL A 393 32.50 -14.38 -24.82
CA VAL A 393 33.33 -13.63 -25.78
C VAL A 393 33.04 -14.08 -27.20
N SER A 394 32.95 -15.39 -27.41
CA SER A 394 32.60 -15.97 -28.70
C SER A 394 31.87 -17.30 -28.53
N TYR A 395 31.12 -17.69 -29.55
CA TYR A 395 30.49 -19.01 -29.60
C TYR A 395 30.22 -19.44 -31.03
N VAL A 396 30.26 -20.75 -31.28
CA VAL A 396 29.89 -21.36 -32.56
C VAL A 396 29.04 -22.60 -32.29
N LEU A 397 27.91 -22.69 -32.99
CA LEU A 397 27.06 -23.88 -33.01
C LEU A 397 27.33 -24.67 -34.29
N GLY A 398 27.49 -25.99 -34.19
CA GLY A 398 27.68 -26.86 -35.35
C GLY A 398 26.99 -28.22 -35.21
N HIS A 399 26.90 -28.96 -36.32
CA HIS A 399 26.27 -30.29 -36.37
C HIS A 399 27.16 -31.42 -35.83
N SER A 400 28.44 -31.16 -35.59
CA SER A 400 29.40 -32.20 -35.19
C SER A 400 30.41 -31.65 -34.21
N ASN A 401 30.79 -32.50 -33.25
CA ASN A 401 31.86 -32.21 -32.32
C ASN A 401 33.20 -32.47 -33.00
N ASN A 402 33.81 -31.44 -33.60
CA ASN A 402 35.07 -31.56 -34.34
C ASN A 402 36.03 -30.40 -34.03
N ASN A 403 37.29 -30.52 -34.45
CA ASN A 403 38.30 -29.50 -34.20
C ASN A 403 37.96 -28.17 -34.88
N GLN A 404 37.33 -28.20 -36.05
CA GLN A 404 36.95 -26.98 -36.77
C GLN A 404 35.95 -26.12 -35.99
N LEU A 405 35.05 -26.74 -35.23
CA LEU A 405 34.10 -26.03 -34.37
C LEU A 405 34.86 -25.15 -33.36
N VAL A 406 35.77 -25.77 -32.61
CA VAL A 406 36.58 -25.08 -31.59
C VAL A 406 37.53 -24.07 -32.23
N PHE A 407 38.13 -24.38 -33.38
CA PHE A 407 39.01 -23.46 -34.09
C PHE A 407 38.27 -22.19 -34.52
N LYS A 408 37.06 -22.32 -35.08
CA LYS A 408 36.23 -21.17 -35.45
C LYS A 408 35.87 -20.32 -34.24
N THR A 409 35.53 -20.95 -33.11
CA THR A 409 35.23 -20.22 -31.86
C THR A 409 36.45 -19.41 -31.38
N LEU A 410 37.63 -20.02 -31.40
CA LEU A 410 38.87 -19.34 -31.02
C LEU A 410 39.19 -18.21 -31.98
N ASP A 411 39.12 -18.45 -33.29
CA ASP A 411 39.42 -17.46 -34.32
C ASP A 411 38.52 -16.22 -34.16
N GLN A 412 37.21 -16.42 -33.91
CA GLN A 412 36.27 -15.34 -33.63
C GLN A 412 36.64 -14.54 -32.37
N ALA A 413 37.09 -15.19 -31.30
CA ALA A 413 37.49 -14.50 -30.08
C ALA A 413 38.79 -13.71 -30.26
N THR A 414 39.78 -14.28 -30.95
CA THR A 414 41.10 -13.64 -31.12
C THR A 414 41.05 -12.37 -31.96
N VAL A 415 40.07 -12.24 -32.86
CA VAL A 415 39.84 -11.01 -33.64
C VAL A 415 39.38 -9.83 -32.75
N LEU A 416 38.78 -10.12 -31.59
CA LEU A 416 38.30 -9.11 -30.66
C LEU A 416 39.38 -8.62 -29.69
N LEU A 417 40.58 -9.21 -29.71
CA LEU A 417 41.70 -8.81 -28.88
C LEU A 417 42.41 -7.60 -29.50
N ASP A 418 42.78 -6.64 -28.66
CA ASP A 418 43.56 -5.46 -28.99
C ASP A 418 44.93 -5.51 -28.28
N GLY A 419 45.67 -6.58 -28.57
CA GLY A 419 47.01 -6.81 -28.03
C GLY A 419 47.08 -7.63 -26.73
N GLU A 420 45.95 -8.05 -26.15
CA GLU A 420 45.96 -8.94 -24.99
C GLU A 420 46.28 -10.39 -25.37
N HIS A 421 46.82 -11.13 -24.40
CA HIS A 421 47.22 -12.53 -24.56
C HIS A 421 46.64 -13.40 -23.44
N PRO A 422 45.32 -13.66 -23.46
CA PRO A 422 44.65 -14.37 -22.37
C PRO A 422 45.26 -15.75 -22.11
N LEU A 423 45.28 -16.14 -20.84
CA LEU A 423 45.34 -17.56 -20.50
C LEU A 423 44.01 -18.20 -20.90
N ILE A 424 44.04 -19.26 -21.71
CA ILE A 424 42.84 -20.03 -22.07
C ILE A 424 42.87 -21.38 -21.38
N HIS A 425 41.83 -21.66 -20.60
CA HIS A 425 41.66 -22.91 -19.89
C HIS A 425 40.55 -23.76 -20.52
N SER A 426 40.84 -25.02 -20.81
CA SER A 426 39.87 -25.97 -21.32
C SER A 426 39.83 -27.25 -20.48
N ASP A 427 38.81 -28.06 -20.70
CA ASP A 427 38.89 -29.46 -20.34
C ASP A 427 39.90 -30.20 -21.25
N ARG A 428 39.94 -31.53 -21.15
CA ARG A 428 40.83 -32.37 -21.95
C ARG A 428 40.14 -33.03 -23.14
N GLY A 429 39.12 -32.38 -23.71
CA GLY A 429 38.54 -32.81 -24.98
C GLY A 429 39.62 -32.96 -26.06
N PHE A 430 39.45 -33.95 -26.94
CA PHE A 430 40.41 -34.25 -28.02
C PHE A 430 40.68 -33.03 -28.94
N GLN A 431 39.74 -32.10 -29.00
CA GLN A 431 39.81 -30.86 -29.76
C GLN A 431 40.91 -29.95 -29.20
N TYR A 432 40.97 -29.81 -27.88
CA TYR A 432 41.90 -28.93 -27.17
C TYR A 432 43.30 -29.52 -27.03
N THR A 433 43.43 -30.85 -27.06
CA THR A 433 44.73 -31.54 -27.08
C THR A 433 45.35 -31.62 -28.48
N SER A 434 44.65 -31.14 -29.52
CA SER A 434 45.11 -31.26 -30.90
C SER A 434 46.29 -30.34 -31.22
N LYS A 435 47.25 -30.80 -32.04
CA LYS A 435 48.36 -29.97 -32.55
C LYS A 435 47.87 -28.72 -33.30
N GLY A 436 46.70 -28.80 -33.93
CA GLY A 436 46.08 -27.66 -34.60
C GLY A 436 45.65 -26.56 -33.62
N PHE A 437 45.05 -26.95 -32.50
CA PHE A 437 44.67 -26.02 -31.44
C PHE A 437 45.90 -25.34 -30.84
N LYS A 438 46.92 -26.13 -30.47
CA LYS A 438 48.17 -25.61 -29.90
C LYS A 438 48.85 -24.59 -30.80
N ARG A 439 48.94 -24.87 -32.12
CA ARG A 439 49.49 -23.92 -33.10
C ARG A 439 48.73 -22.59 -33.13
N LYS A 440 47.40 -22.60 -33.02
CA LYS A 440 46.59 -21.37 -32.99
C LYS A 440 46.82 -20.58 -31.71
N ILE A 441 46.90 -21.26 -30.56
CA ILE A 441 47.22 -20.64 -29.27
C ILE A 441 48.60 -19.99 -29.29
N ASP A 442 49.61 -20.70 -29.79
CA ASP A 442 50.98 -20.19 -29.89
C ASP A 442 51.06 -19.01 -30.86
N ALA A 443 50.35 -19.05 -31.98
CA ALA A 443 50.28 -17.94 -32.94
C ALA A 443 49.62 -16.69 -32.34
N ALA A 444 48.63 -16.86 -31.47
CA ALA A 444 48.00 -15.77 -30.71
C ALA A 444 48.79 -15.36 -29.45
N LYS A 445 49.95 -15.98 -29.20
CA LYS A 445 50.79 -15.79 -28.01
C LYS A 445 50.06 -16.01 -26.67
N MET A 446 49.00 -16.81 -26.70
CA MET A 446 48.18 -17.12 -25.54
C MET A 446 48.78 -18.26 -24.70
N THR A 447 48.44 -18.31 -23.41
CA THR A 447 48.90 -19.41 -22.54
C THR A 447 47.82 -20.49 -22.45
N GLN A 448 48.14 -21.73 -22.80
CA GLN A 448 47.19 -22.86 -22.67
C GLN A 448 47.23 -23.44 -21.26
N SER A 449 46.07 -23.60 -20.66
CA SER A 449 45.86 -24.32 -19.40
C SER A 449 44.83 -25.45 -19.62
N MET A 450 44.98 -26.58 -18.93
CA MET A 450 44.04 -27.70 -19.04
C MET A 450 43.67 -28.29 -17.68
N SER A 451 42.40 -28.65 -17.52
CA SER A 451 41.89 -29.31 -16.31
C SER A 451 42.63 -30.61 -16.01
N ARG A 452 42.69 -31.01 -14.73
CA ARG A 452 43.19 -32.35 -14.36
C ARG A 452 42.23 -33.43 -14.86
N VAL A 453 42.76 -34.59 -15.23
CA VAL A 453 41.93 -35.66 -15.77
C VAL A 453 40.87 -36.08 -14.76
N GLY A 454 39.61 -36.16 -15.19
CA GLY A 454 38.48 -36.56 -14.35
C GLY A 454 38.03 -35.51 -13.34
N ARG A 455 38.49 -34.25 -13.43
CA ARG A 455 38.10 -33.15 -12.53
C ARG A 455 37.34 -32.05 -13.27
N CYS A 456 36.06 -32.28 -13.52
CA CYS A 456 35.10 -31.29 -14.05
C CYS A 456 35.11 -29.93 -13.31
N ILE A 457 35.36 -29.96 -11.99
CA ILE A 457 35.41 -28.76 -11.13
C ILE A 457 36.48 -27.77 -11.61
N ASP A 458 37.53 -28.23 -12.29
CA ASP A 458 38.62 -27.37 -12.78
C ASP A 458 38.13 -26.42 -13.90
N ASN A 459 37.00 -26.72 -14.58
CA ASN A 459 36.33 -25.83 -15.55
C ASN A 459 34.94 -25.35 -15.06
N GLY A 460 34.73 -25.33 -13.74
CA GLY A 460 33.44 -25.05 -13.10
C GLY A 460 32.69 -23.79 -13.59
N PRO A 461 33.35 -22.66 -13.92
CA PRO A 461 32.67 -21.50 -14.46
C PRO A 461 31.94 -21.80 -15.78
N MET A 462 32.55 -22.53 -16.70
CA MET A 462 31.91 -22.85 -17.98
C MET A 462 30.77 -23.86 -17.78
N GLU A 463 30.96 -24.87 -16.92
CA GLU A 463 29.88 -25.81 -16.58
C GLU A 463 28.66 -25.13 -15.94
N SER A 464 28.90 -24.11 -15.11
CA SER A 464 27.83 -23.28 -14.53
C SER A 464 27.06 -22.53 -15.61
N PHE A 465 27.75 -22.01 -16.63
CA PHE A 465 27.10 -21.35 -17.75
C PHE A 465 26.22 -22.33 -18.55
N TRP A 466 26.74 -23.50 -18.90
CA TRP A 466 25.96 -24.54 -19.57
C TRP A 466 24.72 -24.95 -18.79
N GLY A 467 24.86 -25.14 -17.48
CA GLY A 467 23.73 -25.45 -16.61
C GLY A 467 22.67 -24.36 -16.66
N THR A 468 23.08 -23.10 -16.72
CA THR A 468 22.18 -21.94 -16.74
C THR A 468 21.46 -21.84 -18.10
N LEU A 469 22.21 -21.83 -19.21
CA LEU A 469 21.66 -21.83 -20.58
C LEU A 469 20.68 -22.98 -20.81
N LYS A 470 21.04 -24.19 -20.38
CA LYS A 470 20.15 -25.35 -20.57
C LYS A 470 18.87 -25.24 -19.75
N CYS A 471 18.97 -24.80 -18.50
CA CYS A 471 17.80 -24.64 -17.63
C CYS A 471 16.89 -23.49 -18.04
N GLU A 472 17.46 -22.36 -18.45
CA GLU A 472 16.73 -21.13 -18.70
C GLU A 472 16.21 -21.00 -20.13
N LYS A 473 16.80 -21.69 -21.12
CA LYS A 473 16.32 -21.63 -22.52
C LYS A 473 16.01 -23.01 -23.08
N TYR A 474 16.96 -23.93 -23.02
CA TYR A 474 16.85 -25.19 -23.77
C TYR A 474 15.76 -26.13 -23.26
N TYR A 475 15.70 -26.42 -21.96
CA TYR A 475 14.76 -27.41 -21.41
C TYR A 475 13.30 -26.94 -21.37
N LEU A 476 13.06 -25.64 -21.57
CA LEU A 476 11.72 -25.04 -21.58
C LEU A 476 11.06 -25.13 -22.95
N HIS A 477 11.82 -25.47 -23.99
CA HIS A 477 11.39 -25.45 -25.38
C HIS A 477 11.71 -26.76 -26.08
N GLN A 478 11.00 -27.02 -27.17
CA GLN A 478 11.33 -28.10 -28.11
C GLN A 478 11.73 -27.47 -29.44
N TYR A 479 12.91 -27.85 -29.94
CA TYR A 479 13.45 -27.34 -31.20
C TYR A 479 13.34 -28.42 -32.27
N LYS A 480 12.70 -28.10 -33.40
CA LYS A 480 12.50 -29.04 -34.51
C LYS A 480 13.65 -28.96 -35.51
N THR A 481 14.20 -27.77 -35.74
CA THR A 481 15.27 -27.53 -36.71
C THR A 481 16.56 -27.05 -36.04
N PHE A 482 17.67 -27.06 -36.79
CA PHE A 482 18.95 -26.56 -36.31
C PHE A 482 18.92 -25.03 -36.19
N GLU A 483 18.23 -24.38 -37.13
CA GLU A 483 18.09 -22.95 -37.27
C GLU A 483 17.30 -22.37 -36.09
N GLU A 484 16.20 -23.01 -35.69
CA GLU A 484 15.43 -22.66 -34.49
C GLU A 484 16.30 -22.72 -33.23
N LEU A 485 17.08 -23.80 -33.07
CA LEU A 485 17.99 -23.95 -31.93
C LEU A 485 19.11 -22.90 -31.97
N SER A 486 19.66 -22.62 -33.14
CA SER A 486 20.72 -21.62 -33.36
C SER A 486 20.25 -20.22 -32.97
N LEU A 487 19.05 -19.84 -33.44
CA LEU A 487 18.42 -18.56 -33.10
C LEU A 487 18.22 -18.45 -31.59
N ALA A 488 17.62 -19.46 -30.96
CA ALA A 488 17.36 -19.46 -29.53
C ALA A 488 18.63 -19.40 -28.68
N ILE A 489 19.71 -20.06 -29.09
CA ILE A 489 21.01 -19.96 -28.43
C ILE A 489 21.59 -18.56 -28.56
N GLY A 490 21.53 -17.97 -29.77
CA GLY A 490 22.00 -16.60 -30.00
C GLY A 490 21.25 -15.56 -29.17
N GLU A 491 19.92 -15.61 -29.18
CA GLU A 491 19.06 -14.77 -28.35
C GLU A 491 19.41 -14.89 -26.87
N TYR A 492 19.61 -16.12 -26.38
CA TYR A 492 19.92 -16.33 -24.98
C TYR A 492 21.33 -15.83 -24.62
N ILE A 493 22.32 -16.02 -25.47
CA ILE A 493 23.68 -15.51 -25.22
C ILE A 493 23.67 -13.99 -25.19
N HIS A 494 22.92 -13.34 -26.09
CA HIS A 494 22.70 -11.89 -26.04
C HIS A 494 22.05 -11.49 -24.71
N PHE A 495 20.91 -12.09 -24.35
CA PHE A 495 20.24 -11.86 -23.07
C PHE A 495 21.18 -12.09 -21.87
N TYR A 496 21.99 -13.15 -21.88
CA TYR A 496 22.93 -13.48 -20.82
C TYR A 496 23.99 -12.40 -20.64
N ASN A 497 24.55 -11.89 -21.74
CA ASN A 497 25.61 -10.89 -21.75
C ASN A 497 25.09 -9.48 -21.39
N TYR A 498 23.91 -9.09 -21.87
CA TYR A 498 23.43 -7.71 -21.79
C TYR A 498 22.32 -7.48 -20.75
N ASP A 499 21.43 -8.44 -20.54
CA ASP A 499 20.21 -8.24 -19.75
C ASP A 499 20.18 -9.04 -18.44
N ARG A 500 20.95 -10.13 -18.34
CA ARG A 500 20.89 -11.05 -17.20
C ARG A 500 21.82 -10.63 -16.07
N TYR A 501 21.24 -9.98 -15.06
CA TYR A 501 22.00 -9.52 -13.90
C TYR A 501 22.62 -10.65 -13.08
N GLN A 502 23.82 -10.37 -12.55
CA GLN A 502 24.58 -11.30 -11.74
C GLN A 502 24.90 -10.70 -10.37
N LYS A 503 24.56 -11.44 -9.31
CA LYS A 503 24.88 -11.02 -7.94
C LYS A 503 26.39 -10.82 -7.72
N ARG A 504 27.23 -11.63 -8.38
CA ARG A 504 28.70 -11.51 -8.31
C ARG A 504 29.20 -10.17 -8.85
N LEU A 505 28.48 -9.60 -9.83
CA LEU A 505 28.81 -8.34 -10.49
C LEU A 505 28.04 -7.16 -9.88
N ASN A 506 27.66 -7.26 -8.61
CA ASN A 506 26.86 -6.24 -7.92
C ASN A 506 25.55 -5.88 -8.63
N GLY A 507 24.91 -6.86 -9.28
CA GLY A 507 23.63 -6.64 -9.98
C GLY A 507 23.76 -6.06 -11.39
N LEU A 508 24.97 -6.04 -11.95
CA LEU A 508 25.22 -5.72 -13.36
C LEU A 508 25.14 -6.98 -14.23
N SER A 509 24.82 -6.78 -15.52
CA SER A 509 25.06 -7.80 -16.54
C SER A 509 26.56 -7.89 -16.88
N PRO A 510 27.04 -8.99 -17.48
CA PRO A 510 28.44 -9.11 -17.86
C PRO A 510 28.99 -7.93 -18.67
N MET A 511 28.24 -7.48 -19.69
CA MET A 511 28.70 -6.39 -20.55
C MET A 511 28.63 -5.03 -19.85
N GLU A 512 27.66 -4.80 -18.97
CA GLU A 512 27.64 -3.60 -18.12
C GLU A 512 28.84 -3.53 -17.18
N TYR A 513 29.26 -4.67 -16.62
CA TYR A 513 30.44 -4.73 -15.75
C TYR A 513 31.72 -4.49 -16.56
N ARG A 514 31.84 -5.10 -17.75
CA ARG A 514 32.97 -4.85 -18.66
C ARG A 514 33.09 -3.37 -19.04
N ALA A 515 31.96 -2.73 -19.37
CA ALA A 515 31.93 -1.32 -19.76
C ALA A 515 32.30 -0.33 -18.64
N LYS A 516 32.32 -0.76 -17.37
CA LYS A 516 32.84 0.06 -16.26
C LYS A 516 34.36 -0.03 -16.08
N ALA A 517 34.97 -1.05 -16.68
CA ALA A 517 36.39 -1.33 -16.58
C ALA A 517 37.19 -0.81 -17.78
N ALA A 518 36.50 -0.58 -18.92
CA ALA A 518 36.96 0.21 -20.05
C ALA A 518 36.78 1.71 -19.72
#